data_AF-A0A972RFS9-F1
#
_entry.id   AF-A0A972RFS9-F1
#
_cell.length_a   1.000
_cell.length_b   1.000
_cell.length_c   1.000
_cell.angle_alpha   90.00
_cell.angle_beta   90.00
_cell.angle_gamma   90.00
#
_symmetry.space_group_name_H-M   'P 1'
#
loop_
_entity.id
_entity.type
_entity.pdbx_description
1 polymer ?
#
loop_
_entity_poly.entity_id
_entity_poly.type
_entity_poly.pdbx_seq_one_letter_code
_entity_poly.pdbx_strand_id
1 'polypeptide(L)'
;MKCKRHLILDSFVIVSFIGLLSACFKASDEKAYEEVLGQISLKKAAVFFETYKNSEYRDPLVNQIIGWCKEETTKECYTMILKVIPKNHVRYAEISQYEKKQYDLTN
;
A
#
# COMPACT_ATOMS: atom_id res chain seq x y z
N MET A 1 -3.71 -19.78 7.98
CA MET A 1 -5.18 -19.79 7.78
C MET A 1 -5.46 -19.58 6.30
N LYS A 2 -5.93 -20.63 5.61
CA LYS A 2 -6.22 -20.61 4.17
C LYS A 2 -7.69 -20.20 4.00
N CYS A 3 -7.97 -19.15 3.24
CA CYS A 3 -9.32 -18.86 2.77
C CYS A 3 -9.71 -19.98 1.78
N LYS A 4 -10.36 -21.03 2.30
CA LYS A 4 -10.77 -22.19 1.51
C LYS A 4 -12.06 -21.81 0.77
N ARG A 5 -11.96 -21.57 -0.54
CA ARG A 5 -13.10 -21.54 -1.46
C ARG A 5 -13.85 -22.87 -1.35
N HIS A 6 -14.89 -22.92 -0.52
CA HIS A 6 -15.96 -23.90 -0.69
C HIS A 6 -17.00 -23.27 -1.61
N LEU A 7 -16.78 -23.41 -2.93
CA LEU A 7 -17.89 -23.39 -3.86
C LEU A 7 -18.65 -24.70 -3.61
N ILE A 8 -19.73 -24.63 -2.85
CA ILE A 8 -20.78 -25.65 -2.90
C ILE A 8 -21.88 -25.01 -3.73
N LEU A 9 -21.95 -25.44 -5.00
CA LEU A 9 -23.19 -25.43 -5.76
C LEU A 9 -24.19 -26.25 -4.96
N ASP A 10 -25.27 -25.65 -4.48
CA ASP A 10 -26.58 -26.29 -4.49
C ASP A 10 -27.65 -25.25 -4.12
N SER A 11 -28.49 -24.96 -5.12
CA SER A 11 -29.89 -24.56 -5.05
C SER A 11 -30.37 -23.57 -3.97
N PHE A 12 -30.98 -22.49 -4.49
CA PHE A 12 -31.94 -21.60 -3.84
C PHE A 12 -31.40 -20.55 -2.85
N VAL A 13 -32.04 -19.38 -2.91
CA VAL A 13 -31.84 -18.16 -2.11
C VAL A 13 -30.82 -17.16 -2.68
N ILE A 14 -31.29 -16.38 -3.66
CA ILE A 14 -30.70 -15.08 -4.01
C ILE A 14 -31.07 -14.09 -2.88
N VAL A 15 -30.30 -14.10 -1.80
CA VAL A 15 -30.36 -13.06 -0.76
C VAL A 15 -28.99 -12.42 -0.65
N SER A 16 -28.91 -11.18 -1.13
CA SER A 16 -27.94 -10.14 -0.76
C SER A 16 -26.49 -10.58 -0.51
N PHE A 17 -25.79 -11.00 -1.56
CA PHE A 17 -24.35 -11.34 -1.52
C PHE A 17 -23.39 -10.16 -1.77
N ILE A 18 -23.81 -8.92 -1.55
CA ILE A 18 -22.92 -7.74 -1.75
C ILE A 18 -22.20 -7.34 -0.44
N GLY A 19 -22.69 -7.76 0.73
CA GLY A 19 -22.12 -7.37 2.03
C GLY A 19 -20.94 -8.21 2.53
N LEU A 20 -20.72 -9.42 2.01
CA LEU A 20 -19.69 -10.36 2.51
C LEU A 20 -18.33 -10.25 1.82
N LEU A 21 -18.27 -9.59 0.66
CA LEU A 21 -17.00 -9.39 -0.05
C LEU A 21 -16.19 -8.25 0.57
N SER A 22 -16.82 -7.15 0.97
CA SER A 22 -16.14 -5.95 1.46
C SER A 22 -15.35 -6.19 2.75
N ALA A 23 -15.88 -6.99 3.69
CA ALA A 23 -15.20 -7.33 4.93
C ALA A 23 -13.95 -8.21 4.70
N CYS A 24 -13.98 -9.11 3.72
CA CYS A 24 -12.85 -9.98 3.41
C CYS A 24 -11.70 -9.22 2.72
N PHE A 25 -12.02 -8.23 1.88
CA PHE A 25 -11.02 -7.33 1.31
C PHE A 25 -10.38 -6.48 2.42
N LYS A 26 -11.17 -5.83 3.28
CA LYS A 26 -10.62 -5.03 4.40
C LYS A 26 -9.64 -5.79 5.29
N ALA A 27 -9.96 -7.02 5.71
CA ALA A 27 -9.06 -7.81 6.54
C ALA A 27 -7.78 -8.25 5.80
N SER A 28 -7.84 -8.44 4.48
CA SER A 28 -6.65 -8.74 3.68
C SER A 28 -5.78 -7.49 3.45
N ASP A 29 -6.40 -6.35 3.25
CA ASP A 29 -5.74 -5.06 3.07
C ASP A 29 -4.94 -4.68 4.32
N GLU A 30 -5.57 -4.78 5.49
CA GLU A 30 -4.94 -4.47 6.79
C GLU A 30 -3.72 -5.36 7.05
N LYS A 31 -3.85 -6.66 6.83
CA LYS A 31 -2.73 -7.59 7.00
C LYS A 31 -1.59 -7.29 6.03
N ALA A 32 -1.90 -6.99 4.77
CA ALA A 32 -0.88 -6.65 3.79
C ALA A 32 -0.18 -5.32 4.14
N TYR A 33 -0.92 -4.36 4.69
CA TYR A 33 -0.36 -3.12 5.23
C TYR A 33 0.62 -3.39 6.37
N GLU A 34 0.24 -4.22 7.36
CA GLU A 34 1.13 -4.62 8.46
C GLU A 34 2.40 -5.35 7.98
N GLU A 35 2.27 -6.24 6.98
CA GLU A 35 3.40 -6.97 6.41
C GLU A 35 4.42 -6.06 5.70
N VAL A 36 3.95 -4.94 5.14
CA VAL A 36 4.84 -3.92 4.58
C VAL A 36 5.55 -3.17 5.71
N LEU A 37 4.82 -2.75 6.75
CA LEU A 37 5.38 -1.99 7.86
C LEU A 37 6.39 -2.79 8.70
N GLY A 38 6.13 -4.08 8.94
CA GLY A 38 7.00 -4.90 9.80
C GLY A 38 8.44 -5.04 9.29
N GLN A 39 8.72 -4.77 8.01
CA GLN A 39 10.06 -4.83 7.43
C GLN A 39 10.37 -3.65 6.49
N ILE A 40 9.53 -2.62 6.45
CA ILE A 40 9.50 -1.51 5.46
C ILE A 40 10.03 -1.97 4.09
N SER A 41 9.37 -2.99 3.54
CA SER A 41 9.82 -3.60 2.29
C SER A 41 9.18 -2.89 1.10
N LEU A 42 9.98 -2.13 0.36
CA LEU A 42 9.55 -1.43 -0.85
C LEU A 42 8.97 -2.38 -1.92
N LYS A 43 9.48 -3.62 -1.98
CA LYS A 43 8.92 -4.66 -2.87
C LYS A 43 7.50 -5.04 -2.46
N LYS A 44 7.25 -5.22 -1.16
CA LYS A 44 5.90 -5.51 -0.66
C LYS A 44 4.98 -4.30 -0.83
N ALA A 45 5.49 -3.08 -0.64
CA ALA A 45 4.74 -1.86 -0.87
C ALA A 45 4.29 -1.72 -2.35
N ALA A 46 5.16 -2.07 -3.32
CA ALA A 46 4.79 -2.08 -4.73
C ALA A 46 3.63 -3.06 -5.01
N VAL A 47 3.76 -4.30 -4.52
CA VAL A 47 2.71 -5.31 -4.64
C VAL A 47 1.42 -4.83 -3.97
N PHE A 48 1.52 -4.14 -2.83
CA PHE A 48 0.37 -3.58 -2.13
C PHE A 48 -0.39 -2.58 -3.01
N PHE A 49 0.31 -1.59 -3.58
CA PHE A 49 -0.34 -0.57 -4.42
C PHE A 49 -0.92 -1.13 -5.73
N GLU A 50 -0.33 -2.19 -6.27
CA GLU A 50 -0.86 -2.87 -7.46
C GLU A 50 -2.10 -3.71 -7.14
N THR A 51 -2.08 -4.43 -6.03
CA THR A 51 -3.14 -5.38 -5.64
C THR A 51 -4.34 -4.67 -5.02
N TYR A 52 -4.10 -3.69 -4.16
CA TYR A 52 -5.10 -3.06 -3.30
C TYR A 52 -5.42 -1.63 -3.73
N LYS A 53 -5.84 -1.47 -5.00
CA LYS A 53 -6.02 -0.16 -5.64
C LYS A 53 -7.03 0.76 -4.95
N ASN A 54 -8.01 0.20 -4.25
CA ASN A 54 -9.07 0.97 -3.58
C ASN A 54 -8.95 0.92 -2.05
N SER A 55 -7.80 0.49 -1.53
CA SER A 55 -7.63 0.34 -0.09
C SER A 55 -7.51 1.68 0.63
N GLU A 56 -8.16 1.77 1.79
CA GLU A 56 -8.02 2.91 2.69
C GLU A 56 -6.61 3.04 3.29
N TYR A 57 -5.83 1.96 3.28
CA TYR A 57 -4.46 1.93 3.80
C TYR A 57 -3.41 2.46 2.82
N ARG A 58 -3.78 2.85 1.60
CA ARG A 58 -2.85 3.40 0.61
C ARG A 58 -2.19 4.69 1.11
N ASP A 59 -2.99 5.67 1.52
CA ASP A 59 -2.48 6.94 2.03
C ASP A 59 -1.69 6.76 3.35
N PRO A 60 -2.20 6.04 4.37
CA PRO A 60 -1.43 5.70 5.56
C PRO A 60 -0.09 5.03 5.25
N LEU A 61 -0.05 4.10 4.30
CA LEU A 61 1.18 3.42 3.93
C LEU A 61 2.21 4.38 3.34
N VAL A 62 1.79 5.25 2.44
CA VAL A 62 2.68 6.31 1.90
C VAL A 62 3.19 7.21 3.02
N ASN A 63 2.32 7.60 3.97
CA ASN A 63 2.70 8.45 5.09
C ASN A 63 3.76 7.80 5.99
N GLN A 64 3.61 6.51 6.29
CA GLN A 64 4.55 5.76 7.11
C GLN A 64 5.92 5.63 6.43
N ILE A 65 5.95 5.29 5.14
CA ILE A 65 7.22 5.15 4.41
C ILE A 65 7.92 6.51 4.29
N ILE A 66 7.18 7.61 4.06
CA ILE A 66 7.76 8.96 4.09
C ILE A 66 8.30 9.32 5.47
N GLY A 67 7.57 8.99 6.55
CA GLY A 67 8.02 9.20 7.93
C GLY A 67 9.34 8.51 8.19
N TRP A 68 9.46 7.24 7.80
CA TRP A 68 10.69 6.48 7.89
C TRP A 68 11.84 7.11 7.09
N CYS A 69 11.60 7.56 5.85
CA CYS A 69 12.62 8.26 5.08
C CYS A 69 13.06 9.61 5.68
N LYS A 70 12.20 10.27 6.46
CA LYS A 70 12.57 11.51 7.18
C LYS A 70 13.53 11.20 8.33
N GLU A 71 13.37 10.06 9.00
CA GLU A 71 14.24 9.64 10.10
C GLU A 71 15.59 9.11 9.60
N GLU A 72 15.59 8.29 8.55
CA GLU A 72 16.82 7.77 7.94
C GLU A 72 17.63 8.86 7.22
N THR A 73 17.01 9.98 6.83
CA THR A 73 17.62 11.10 6.08
C THR A 73 18.40 10.70 4.82
N THR A 74 18.10 9.55 4.23
CA THR A 74 18.78 9.06 3.03
C THR A 74 18.04 9.49 1.77
N LYS A 75 18.75 10.18 0.88
CA LYS A 75 18.29 10.53 -0.47
C LYS A 75 17.77 9.33 -1.26
N GLU A 76 18.41 8.19 -1.06
CA GLU A 76 18.04 6.92 -1.68
C GLU A 76 16.63 6.47 -1.29
N CYS A 77 16.19 6.78 -0.06
CA CYS A 77 14.87 6.42 0.43
C CYS A 77 13.76 7.08 -0.39
N TYR A 78 13.82 8.41 -0.61
CA TYR A 78 12.85 9.13 -1.43
C TYR A 78 12.86 8.69 -2.90
N THR A 79 14.05 8.44 -3.45
CA THR A 79 14.21 7.92 -4.81
C THR A 79 13.53 6.57 -4.98
N MET A 80 13.67 5.68 -3.99
CA MET A 80 13.04 4.37 -4.01
C MET A 80 11.53 4.44 -3.81
N ILE A 81 11.03 5.32 -2.94
CA ILE A 81 9.59 5.57 -2.79
C ILE A 81 8.97 5.95 -4.15
N LEU A 82 9.59 6.86 -4.90
CA LEU A 82 9.05 7.35 -6.18
C LEU A 82 8.98 6.26 -7.27
N LYS A 83 9.73 5.16 -7.13
CA LYS A 83 9.63 4.00 -8.01
C LYS A 83 8.43 3.11 -7.68
N VAL A 84 7.96 3.17 -6.44
CA VAL A 84 6.95 2.26 -5.89
C VAL A 84 5.57 2.91 -5.83
N ILE A 85 5.52 4.21 -5.51
CA ILE A 85 4.26 4.92 -5.43
C ILE A 85 3.74 5.24 -6.84
N PRO A 86 2.46 4.99 -7.12
CA PRO A 86 1.85 5.36 -8.38
C PRO A 86 1.97 6.87 -8.66
N LYS A 87 2.29 7.24 -9.90
CA LYS A 87 2.47 8.64 -10.32
C LYS A 87 1.24 9.52 -10.15
N ASN A 88 0.04 8.91 -10.16
CA ASN A 88 -1.22 9.61 -9.95
C ASN A 88 -1.61 9.74 -8.46
N HIS A 89 -0.76 9.30 -7.53
CA HIS A 89 -0.99 9.48 -6.11
C HIS A 89 -0.84 10.96 -5.72
N VAL A 90 -1.74 11.46 -4.86
CA VAL A 90 -1.77 12.88 -4.48
C VAL A 90 -0.45 13.36 -3.87
N ARG A 91 0.25 12.46 -3.19
CA ARG A 91 1.55 12.73 -2.55
C ARG A 91 2.76 12.55 -3.46
N TYR A 92 2.61 12.07 -4.70
CA TYR A 92 3.74 11.84 -5.60
C TYR A 92 4.55 13.11 -5.86
N ALA A 93 3.85 14.23 -6.12
CA ALA A 93 4.47 15.53 -6.35
C ALA A 93 5.26 16.02 -5.12
N GLU A 94 4.70 15.84 -3.93
CA GLU A 94 5.33 16.22 -2.65
C GLU A 94 6.64 15.43 -2.43
N ILE A 95 6.62 14.12 -2.67
CA ILE A 95 7.78 13.25 -2.48
C ILE A 95 8.89 13.59 -3.49
N SER A 96 8.52 13.91 -4.73
CA SER A 96 9.49 14.34 -5.74
C SER A 96 10.17 15.65 -5.38
N GLN A 97 9.47 16.58 -4.73
CA GLN A 97 10.09 17.80 -4.22
C GLN A 97 11.07 17.51 -3.08
N TYR A 98 10.74 16.60 -2.16
CA TYR A 98 11.67 16.19 -1.10
C TYR A 98 12.93 15.52 -1.66
N GLU A 99 12.79 14.63 -2.64
CA GLU A 99 13.93 14.02 -3.34
C GLU A 99 14.86 15.08 -3.95
N LYS A 100 14.29 16.05 -4.67
CA LYS A 100 15.05 17.16 -5.27
C LYS A 100 15.76 18.01 -4.22
N LYS A 101 15.06 18.37 -3.15
CA LYS A 101 15.67 19.16 -2.06
C LYS A 101 16.84 18.41 -1.41
N GLN A 102 16.73 17.10 -1.24
CA GLN A 102 17.85 16.27 -0.75
C GLN A 102 18.99 16.18 -1.78
N TYR A 103 18.67 16.18 -3.08
CA TYR A 103 19.68 16.26 -4.15
C TYR A 103 20.49 17.57 -4.08
N ASP A 104 19.82 18.70 -3.89
CA ASP A 104 20.47 20.02 -3.82
C ASP A 104 21.30 20.22 -2.54
N LEU A 105 20.98 19.51 -1.44
CA LEU A 105 21.74 19.56 -0.19
C LEU A 105 22.98 18.66 -0.19
N THR A 106 23.11 17.75 -1.17
CA THR A 106 24.19 16.75 -1.25
C THR A 106 25.20 17.04 -2.37
N ASN A 107 25.01 18.11 -3.15
CA ASN A 107 25.94 18.63 -4.16
C ASN A 107 26.41 20.03 -3.76
#